data_AF-A0A6I3UA79-F1
#
_entry.id   AF-A0A6I3UA79-F1
#
_cell.length_a   1.000
_cell.length_b   1.000
_cell.length_c   1.000
_cell.angle_alpha   90.00
_cell.angle_beta   90.00
_cell.angle_gamma   90.00
#
_symmetry.space_group_name_H-M   'P 1'
#
loop_
_entity.id
_entity.type
_entity.pdbx_description
1 polymer ?
#
loop_
_entity_poly.entity_id
_entity_poly.type
_entity_poly.pdbx_seq_one_letter_code
_entity_poly.pdbx_strand_id
1 'polypeptide(L)'
;AAVPNIFGFKWSDEQLAFILKPYNYSMGILALLVAGTTAKSLTDSVNTRSMEKTNQINYMSTFLAAVVGLLILAADPIEGGFANGLLGTRGLLTA
;
A
#
# COMPACT_ATOMS: atom_id res chain seq x y z
N ALA A 1 14.08 -8.01 -10.50
CA ALA A 1 15.54 -8.12 -10.62
C ALA A 1 15.90 -9.60 -10.68
N ALA A 2 16.35 -10.09 -11.84
CA ALA A 2 16.69 -11.51 -12.04
C ALA A 2 18.13 -11.77 -11.58
N VAL A 3 18.28 -12.05 -10.28
CA VAL A 3 19.57 -12.33 -9.64
C VAL A 3 20.32 -13.56 -10.22
N PRO A 4 19.70 -14.59 -10.84
CA PRO A 4 20.47 -15.77 -11.29
C PRO A 4 21.13 -15.72 -12.68
N ASN A 5 20.95 -14.67 -13.51
CA ASN A 5 21.52 -14.70 -14.87
C ASN A 5 23.05 -14.48 -14.90
N ILE A 6 23.63 -14.10 -13.77
CA ILE A 6 25.06 -13.82 -13.59
C ILE A 6 25.85 -15.10 -13.24
N PHE A 7 25.15 -16.15 -12.79
CA PHE A 7 25.74 -17.41 -12.31
C PHE A 7 25.44 -18.62 -13.21
N GLY A 8 24.88 -18.40 -14.40
CA GLY A 8 24.62 -19.48 -15.38
C GLY A 8 23.53 -20.48 -15.01
N PHE A 9 22.78 -20.24 -13.92
CA PHE A 9 21.70 -21.12 -13.46
C PHE A 9 20.34 -20.48 -13.76
N LYS A 10 19.58 -21.09 -14.68
CA LYS A 10 18.18 -20.68 -14.96
C LYS A 10 17.25 -21.46 -14.05
N TRP A 11 16.61 -20.79 -13.10
CA TRP A 11 15.47 -21.37 -12.37
C TRP A 11 14.32 -21.66 -13.32
N SER A 12 13.54 -22.72 -13.05
CA SER A 12 12.34 -23.01 -13.81
C SER A 12 11.32 -21.87 -13.63
N ASP A 13 10.48 -21.65 -14.63
CA ASP A 13 9.46 -20.58 -14.61
C ASP A 13 8.54 -20.69 -13.39
N GLU A 14 8.34 -21.91 -12.87
CA GLU A 14 7.52 -22.20 -11.70
C GLU A 14 8.15 -21.67 -10.39
N GLN A 15 9.47 -21.83 -10.24
CA GLN A 15 10.22 -21.31 -9.09
C GLN A 15 10.31 -19.79 -9.13
N LEU A 16 10.52 -19.22 -10.32
CA LEU A 16 10.52 -17.78 -10.51
C LEU A 16 9.14 -17.17 -10.23
N ALA A 17 8.07 -17.79 -10.72
CA ALA A 17 6.70 -17.37 -10.43
C ALA A 17 6.37 -17.42 -8.94
N PHE A 18 6.85 -18.44 -8.21
CA PHE A 18 6.66 -18.54 -6.77
C PHE A 18 7.37 -17.41 -6.01
N ILE A 19 8.59 -17.06 -6.39
CA ILE A 19 9.36 -15.96 -5.75
C ILE A 19 8.76 -14.59 -6.10
N LEU A 20 8.24 -14.42 -7.32
CA LEU A 20 7.63 -13.17 -7.75
C LEU A 20 6.22 -12.95 -7.17
N LYS A 21 5.52 -14.01 -6.73
CA LYS A 21 4.18 -13.89 -6.09
C LYS A 21 4.19 -12.93 -4.88
N PRO A 22 5.01 -13.14 -3.83
CA PRO A 22 5.08 -12.22 -2.69
C PRO A 22 5.43 -10.78 -3.09
N TYR A 23 6.35 -10.62 -4.05
CA TYR A 23 6.74 -9.30 -4.54
C TYR A 23 5.57 -8.57 -5.20
N ASN A 24 4.84 -9.25 -6.08
CA ASN A 24 3.66 -8.69 -6.75
C ASN A 24 2.53 -8.40 -5.76
N TYR A 25 2.35 -9.24 -4.73
CA TYR A 25 1.39 -8.97 -3.64
C TYR A 25 1.77 -7.71 -2.85
N SER A 26 3.02 -7.61 -2.40
CA SER A 26 3.49 -6.45 -1.62
C SER A 26 3.51 -5.16 -2.43
N MET A 27 3.96 -5.19 -3.68
CA MET A 27 3.99 -4.02 -4.57
C MET A 27 2.60 -3.60 -5.04
N GLY A 28 1.64 -4.53 -5.06
CA GLY A 28 0.25 -4.26 -5.43
C GLY A 28 -0.49 -3.41 -4.41
N ILE A 29 -0.24 -3.62 -3.12
CA ILE A 29 -0.98 -2.92 -2.04
C ILE A 29 -0.17 -1.80 -1.38
N LEU A 30 1.00 -1.46 -1.95
CA LEU A 30 1.96 -0.57 -1.32
C LEU A 30 1.39 0.83 -1.05
N ALA A 31 0.67 1.43 -2.01
CA ALA A 31 0.11 2.77 -1.82
C ALA A 31 -0.97 2.78 -0.74
N LEU A 32 -1.71 1.68 -0.58
CA LEU A 32 -2.73 1.55 0.45
C LEU A 32 -2.11 1.51 1.87
N LEU A 33 -0.99 0.80 2.02
CA LEU A 33 -0.24 0.78 3.28
C LEU A 33 0.42 2.13 3.59
N VAL A 34 0.96 2.81 2.57
CA VAL A 34 1.59 4.13 2.73
C VAL A 34 0.58 5.22 3.05
N ALA A 35 -0.58 5.27 2.38
CA ALA A 35 -1.64 6.25 2.68
C ALA A 35 -2.15 6.13 4.12
N GLY A 36 -2.46 4.90 4.54
CA GLY A 36 -2.96 4.64 5.89
C GLY A 36 -1.93 5.01 6.97
N THR A 37 -0.67 4.58 6.81
CA THR A 37 0.39 4.91 7.77
C THR A 37 0.71 6.40 7.81
N THR A 38 0.69 7.09 6.67
CA THR A 38 0.87 8.54 6.58
C THR A 38 -0.25 9.30 7.28
N ALA A 39 -1.51 8.92 7.06
CA ALA A 39 -2.65 9.51 7.74
C ALA A 39 -2.62 9.27 9.26
N LYS A 40 -2.18 8.07 9.69
CA LYS A 40 -1.96 7.78 11.11
C LYS A 40 -0.88 8.70 11.69
N SER A 41 0.29 8.77 11.07
CA SER A 41 1.39 9.63 11.52
C SER A 41 1.02 11.12 11.52
N LEU A 42 0.20 11.56 10.57
CA LEU A 42 -0.37 12.90 10.56
C LEU A 42 -1.32 13.12 11.73
N THR A 43 -2.20 12.16 12.00
CA THR A 43 -3.13 12.23 13.15
C THR A 43 -2.37 12.27 14.47
N ASP A 44 -1.36 11.42 14.63
CA ASP A 44 -0.49 11.42 15.81
C ASP A 44 0.26 12.76 15.95
N SER A 45 0.71 13.35 14.85
CA SER A 45 1.34 14.68 14.82
C SER A 45 0.36 15.82 15.19
N VAL A 46 -0.87 15.77 14.70
CA VAL A 46 -1.93 16.74 15.04
C VAL A 46 -2.32 16.62 16.51
N ASN A 47 -2.49 15.39 17.01
CA ASN A 47 -2.84 15.08 18.39
C ASN A 47 -1.76 15.48 19.39
N THR A 48 -0.48 15.39 19.02
CA THR A 48 0.64 15.77 19.89
C THR A 48 0.95 17.25 19.85
N ARG A 49 0.71 17.92 18.72
CA ARG A 49 1.07 19.34 18.53
C ARG A 49 -0.03 20.32 18.90
N SER A 50 -1.31 19.93 18.77
CA SER A 50 -2.43 20.90 18.75
C SER A 50 -3.60 20.54 19.65
N MET A 51 -3.59 19.38 20.33
CA MET A 51 -4.77 18.90 21.07
C MET A 51 -4.40 18.45 22.48
N GLU A 52 -5.24 18.82 23.44
CA GLU A 52 -5.15 18.30 24.81
C GLU A 52 -5.48 16.80 24.82
N LYS A 53 -4.91 16.06 25.79
CA LYS A 53 -5.05 14.59 25.88
C LYS A 53 -6.50 14.10 25.95
N THR A 54 -7.44 14.96 26.35
CA THR A 54 -8.88 14.70 26.44
C THR A 54 -9.62 14.81 25.10
N ASN A 55 -9.00 15.39 24.07
CA ASN A 55 -9.65 15.67 22.79
C ASN A 55 -8.89 15.08 21.59
N GLN A 56 -8.12 14.01 21.78
CA GLN A 56 -7.34 13.42 20.68
C GLN A 56 -8.22 12.72 19.65
N ILE A 57 -7.87 12.90 18.37
CA ILE A 57 -8.50 12.23 17.23
C ILE A 57 -8.13 10.75 17.25
N ASN A 58 -9.10 9.87 17.02
CA ASN A 58 -8.84 8.43 16.91
C ASN A 58 -8.05 8.11 15.64
N TYR A 59 -6.79 7.70 15.81
CA TYR A 59 -5.89 7.33 14.73
C TYR A 59 -6.40 6.19 13.84
N MET A 60 -7.23 5.27 14.37
CA MET A 60 -7.85 4.20 13.57
C MET A 60 -8.90 4.75 12.61
N SER A 61 -9.66 5.77 13.04
CA SER A 61 -10.67 6.40 12.20
C SER A 61 -10.04 7.15 11.03
N THR A 62 -8.95 7.88 11.27
CA THR A 62 -8.20 8.56 10.20
C THR A 62 -7.45 7.60 9.30
N PHE A 63 -6.90 6.50 9.83
CA PHE A 63 -6.32 5.44 9.01
C PHE A 63 -7.36 4.85 8.04
N LEU A 64 -8.54 4.48 8.54
CA LEU A 64 -9.61 3.93 7.71
C LEU A 64 -10.14 4.95 6.70
N ALA A 65 -10.32 6.21 7.11
CA ALA A 65 -10.77 7.27 6.21
C ALA A 65 -9.80 7.50 5.04
N ALA A 66 -8.49 7.48 5.30
CA ALA A 66 -7.47 7.62 4.25
C ALA A 66 -7.44 6.43 3.29
N VAL A 67 -7.56 5.20 3.82
CA VAL A 67 -7.66 3.99 2.99
C VAL A 67 -8.92 4.01 2.12
N VAL A 68 -10.07 4.40 2.67
CA VAL A 68 -11.33 4.50 1.93
C VAL A 68 -11.25 5.62 0.88
N GLY A 69 -10.67 6.77 1.21
CA GLY A 69 -10.47 7.86 0.25
C GLY A 69 -9.59 7.46 -0.93
N LEU A 70 -8.49 6.74 -0.66
CA LEU A 70 -7.63 6.18 -1.71
C LEU A 70 -8.38 5.14 -2.55
N LEU A 71 -9.19 4.27 -1.94
CA LEU A 71 -9.97 3.28 -2.68
C LEU A 71 -11.00 3.95 -3.60
N ILE A 72 -11.68 5.01 -3.18
CA ILE A 72 -12.62 5.74 -4.05
C ILE A 72 -11.90 6.35 -5.26
N LEU A 73 -10.65 6.79 -5.10
CA LEU A 73 -9.87 7.42 -6.17
C LEU A 73 -9.15 6.42 -7.08
N ALA A 74 -8.65 5.32 -6.52
CA ALA A 74 -7.72 4.41 -7.19
C ALA A 74 -8.34 3.04 -7.52
N ALA A 75 -9.52 2.71 -7.00
CA ALA A 75 -10.16 1.42 -7.25
C ALA A 75 -11.10 1.51 -8.46
N ASP A 76 -10.58 1.22 -9.65
CA ASP A 76 -11.42 0.91 -10.79
C ASP A 76 -12.01 -0.50 -10.62
N PRO A 77 -13.35 -0.67 -10.64
CA PRO A 77 -13.98 -1.97 -10.52
C PRO A 77 -13.70 -2.81 -11.77
N ILE A 78 -13.26 -4.06 -11.58
CA ILE A 78 -13.11 -5.07 -12.62
C ILE A 78 -13.97 -6.28 -12.28
N GLU A 79 -14.27 -7.11 -13.29
CA GLU A 79 -15.06 -8.32 -13.07
C GLU A 79 -14.31 -9.26 -12.10
N GLY A 80 -14.84 -9.41 -10.88
CA GLY A 80 -14.26 -10.24 -9.82
C GLY A 80 -13.24 -9.55 -8.89
N GLY A 81 -13.04 -8.23 -8.93
CA GLY A 81 -12.13 -7.55 -7.99
C GLY A 81 -11.91 -6.05 -8.24
N PHE A 82 -10.82 -5.52 -7.68
CA PHE A 82 -10.36 -4.15 -7.93
C PHE A 82 -9.11 -4.15 -8.79
N ALA A 83 -8.98 -3.18 -9.70
CA ALA A 83 -7.78 -3.00 -10.49
C ALA A 83 -6.60 -2.64 -9.58
N ASN A 84 -5.60 -3.51 -9.51
CA ASN A 84 -4.38 -3.32 -8.69
C ASN A 84 -3.38 -2.33 -9.31
N GLY A 85 -3.73 -1.72 -10.46
CA GLY A 85 -2.82 -0.87 -11.23
C GLY A 85 -2.48 0.45 -10.53
N LEU A 86 -3.43 1.00 -9.76
CA LEU A 86 -3.28 2.27 -9.03
C LEU A 86 -3.13 2.07 -7.52
N LEU A 87 -3.29 0.85 -7.01
CA LEU A 87 -3.10 0.55 -5.57
C LEU A 87 -1.62 0.31 -5.20
N GLY A 88 -0.78 0.10 -6.22
CA GLY A 88 0.65 -0.12 -6.09
C GLY A 88 1.49 1.15 -6.27
N THR A 89 2.68 1.03 -6.83
CA THR A 89 3.64 2.16 -6.94
C THR A 89 3.11 3.38 -7.72
N ARG A 90 2.15 3.18 -8.63
CA ARG A 90 1.55 4.27 -9.41
C ARG A 90 0.61 5.15 -8.60
N GLY A 91 -0.01 4.61 -7.54
CA GLY A 91 -0.85 5.37 -6.61
C GLY A 91 -0.08 6.08 -5.52
N LEU A 92 1.24 5.93 -5.43
CA LEU A 92 2.04 6.57 -4.38
C LEU A 92 1.99 8.10 -4.43
N LEU A 93 1.81 8.70 -5.62
CA LEU A 93 1.68 10.16 -5.73
C LEU A 93 0.34 10.69 -5.23
N THR A 94 -0.68 9.83 -5.20
CA THR A 94 -2.04 10.15 -4.74
C THR A 94 -2.32 9.70 -3.30
N ALA A 95 -1.37 8.96 -2.71
CA ALA A 95 -1.43 8.36 -1.37
C ALA A 95 -0.78 9.25 -0.30
#